data_AF-A0A4Z0WCA0-F1
#
_entry.id   AF-A0A4Z0WCA0-F1
#
_cell.length_a   1.000
_cell.length_b   1.000
_cell.length_c   1.000
_cell.angle_alpha   90.00
_cell.angle_beta   90.00
_cell.angle_gamma   90.00
#
_symmetry.space_group_name_H-M   'P 1'
#
loop_
_entity.id
_entity.type
_entity.pdbx_description
1 polymer ?
#
loop_
_entity_poly.entity_id
_entity_poly.type
_entity_poly.pdbx_seq_one_letter_code
_entity_poly.pdbx_strand_id
1 'polypeptide(L)' 'MAATPDVRPVGDLPNEIGKTAARELSLNGITSLQQVAAHSRKELLAIHGVGPKAVDILGKALVAKGLDYKGS' A
#
# COMPACT_ATOMS: atom_id res chain seq x y z
N MET A 1 5.52 -3.12 -29.23
CA MET A 1 5.59 -3.59 -27.84
C MET A 1 4.51 -2.84 -27.06
N ALA A 2 3.30 -3.38 -27.03
CA ALA A 2 2.14 -2.71 -26.43
C ALA A 2 1.61 -3.61 -25.31
N ALA A 3 2.05 -3.36 -24.09
CA ALA A 3 1.41 -3.91 -22.90
C ALA A 3 0.33 -2.91 -22.47
N THR A 4 -0.90 -3.40 -22.47
CA THR A 4 -2.16 -2.76 -22.11
C THR A 4 -2.06 -1.94 -20.81
N PRO A 5 -2.76 -0.80 -20.69
CA PRO A 5 -2.97 -0.17 -19.40
C PRO A 5 -4.02 -1.01 -18.68
N ASP A 6 -3.51 -1.97 -17.91
CA ASP A 6 -4.31 -2.77 -17.00
C ASP A 6 -5.04 -1.81 -16.07
N VAL A 7 -6.33 -2.02 -15.89
CA VAL A 7 -7.11 -1.43 -14.81
C VAL A 7 -6.51 -1.93 -13.50
N ARG A 8 -5.46 -1.25 -13.03
CA ARG A 8 -4.68 -1.65 -11.85
C ARG A 8 -5.41 -1.23 -10.58
N PRO A 9 -5.45 -2.07 -9.54
CA PRO A 9 -5.84 -1.66 -8.21
C PRO A 9 -4.83 -0.61 -7.71
N VAL A 10 -5.11 0.69 -7.89
CA VAL A 10 -4.27 1.82 -7.42
C VAL A 10 -2.76 1.47 -7.40
N GLY A 11 -2.24 1.08 -8.57
CA GLY A 11 -0.86 0.62 -8.79
C GLY A 11 -0.56 -0.84 -8.37
N ASP A 12 0.45 -1.04 -7.52
CA ASP A 12 1.02 -2.36 -7.13
C ASP A 12 0.53 -2.81 -5.74
N LEU A 13 -0.58 -2.24 -5.26
CA LEU A 13 -1.12 -2.53 -3.93
C LEU A 13 -1.91 -3.86 -3.95
N PRO A 14 -1.83 -4.64 -2.86
CA PRO A 14 -2.51 -5.93 -2.77
C PRO A 14 -4.04 -5.76 -2.84
N ASN A 15 -4.71 -6.57 -3.67
CA ASN A 15 -6.17 -6.56 -3.84
C ASN A 15 -6.95 -6.80 -2.53
N GLU A 16 -6.30 -7.40 -1.53
CA GLU A 16 -6.87 -7.66 -0.22
C GLU A 16 -7.03 -6.40 0.64
N ILE A 17 -6.40 -5.29 0.24
CA ILE A 17 -6.55 -4.03 0.95
C ILE A 17 -7.99 -3.51 0.80
N GLY A 18 -8.61 -3.10 1.91
CA GLY A 18 -9.97 -2.59 1.89
C GLY A 18 -10.11 -1.38 0.96
N LYS A 19 -11.24 -1.26 0.25
CA LYS A 19 -11.51 -0.16 -0.70
C LYS A 19 -11.25 1.22 -0.10
N THR A 20 -11.62 1.42 1.17
CA THR A 20 -11.34 2.67 1.90
C THR A 20 -9.84 2.90 2.06
N ALA A 21 -9.09 1.92 2.56
CA ALA A 21 -7.64 2.05 2.72
C ALA A 21 -6.93 2.31 1.38
N ALA A 22 -7.32 1.61 0.31
CA ALA A 22 -6.80 1.85 -1.05
C ALA A 22 -7.00 3.31 -1.49
N ARG A 23 -8.21 3.82 -1.26
CA ARG A 23 -8.58 5.20 -1.61
C ARG A 23 -7.76 6.20 -0.80
N GLU A 24 -7.69 6.05 0.51
CA GLU A 24 -7.01 6.99 1.39
C GLU A 24 -5.49 6.97 1.16
N LEU A 25 -4.89 5.80 0.89
CA LEU A 25 -3.50 5.71 0.45
C LEU A 25 -3.28 6.47 -0.87
N SER A 26 -4.17 6.30 -1.85
CA SER A 26 -4.08 7.01 -3.12
C SER A 26 -4.21 8.52 -2.95
N LEU A 27 -5.08 8.98 -2.05
CA LEU A 27 -5.21 10.39 -1.69
C LEU A 27 -3.95 10.96 -1.02
N ASN A 28 -3.22 10.13 -0.28
CA ASN A 28 -1.90 10.46 0.28
C ASN A 28 -0.77 10.29 -0.75
N GLY A 29 -1.08 9.99 -2.02
CA GLY A 29 -0.09 9.76 -3.06
C GLY A 29 0.67 8.45 -2.94
N ILE A 30 0.17 7.50 -2.14
CA ILE A 30 0.73 6.16 -1.95
C ILE A 30 -0.01 5.19 -2.86
N THR A 31 0.61 4.87 -3.99
CA THR A 31 0.00 4.01 -5.03
C THR A 31 0.83 2.76 -5.32
N SER A 32 1.84 2.46 -4.50
CA SER A 32 2.73 1.31 -4.71
C SER A 32 3.40 0.88 -3.43
N LEU A 33 3.75 -0.41 -3.33
CA LEU A 33 4.47 -0.96 -2.17
C LEU A 33 5.77 -0.21 -1.88
N GLN A 34 6.48 0.28 -2.89
CA GLN A 34 7.70 1.05 -2.68
C GLN A 34 7.45 2.39 -1.96
N GLN A 35 6.30 3.04 -2.22
CA GLN A 35 5.90 4.23 -1.47
C GLN A 35 5.41 3.87 -0.07
N VAL A 36 4.71 2.75 0.07
CA VAL A 36 4.34 2.22 1.39
C VAL A 36 5.60 1.96 2.24
N ALA A 37 6.66 1.39 1.65
CA ALA A 37 7.96 1.18 2.28
C ALA A 37 8.63 2.49 2.70
N ALA A 38 8.38 3.59 1.97
CA ALA A 38 8.85 4.92 2.34
C ALA A 38 8.09 5.52 3.53
N HIS A 39 7.02 4.89 4.00
CA HIS A 39 6.27 5.26 5.20
C HIS A 39 6.43 4.23 6.31
N SER A 40 6.24 4.68 7.55
CA SER A 40 6.21 3.79 8.71
C SER A 40 4.81 3.24 8.94
N ARG A 41 4.70 2.07 9.58
CA ARG A 41 3.42 1.49 10.03
C ARG A 41 2.54 2.50 10.79
N LYS A 42 3.15 3.32 11.64
CA LYS A 42 2.47 4.37 12.41
C LYS A 42 1.92 5.49 11.54
N GLU A 43 2.65 5.91 10.50
CA GLU A 43 2.16 6.93 9.57
C GLU A 43 0.98 6.41 8.76
N LEU A 44 1.07 5.17 8.29
CA LEU A 44 -0.03 4.53 7.58
C LEU A 44 -1.25 4.37 8.48
N LEU A 45 -1.09 3.98 9.74
CA LEU A 45 -2.18 3.93 10.73
C LEU A 45 -2.75 5.31 11.09
N ALA A 46 -1.99 6.38 10.91
CA ALA A 46 -2.46 7.74 11.13
C ALA A 46 -3.36 8.23 9.98
N ILE A 47 -3.29 7.60 8.79
CA ILE A 47 -4.18 7.91 7.67
C ILE A 47 -5.59 7.45 8.02
N HIS A 48 -6.53 8.40 8.04
CA HIS A 48 -7.93 8.13 8.33
C HIS A 48 -8.47 7.09 7.33
N GLY A 49 -9.00 5.96 7.82
CA GLY A 49 -9.51 4.88 6.97
C GLY A 49 -8.49 3.79 6.59
N VAL A 50 -7.21 3.95 6.93
CA VAL A 50 -6.20 2.87 6.87
C VAL A 50 -6.14 2.15 8.21
N GLY A 51 -6.81 1.00 8.30
CA GLY A 51 -6.86 0.20 9.51
C GLY A 51 -5.65 -0.72 9.72
N PRO A 52 -5.49 -1.32 10.91
CA PRO A 52 -4.43 -2.27 11.22
C PRO A 52 -4.42 -3.48 10.26
N LYS A 53 -5.60 -3.89 9.78
CA LYS A 53 -5.71 -4.95 8.77
C LYS A 53 -5.04 -4.56 7.43
N ALA A 54 -5.17 -3.31 6.99
CA ALA A 54 -4.51 -2.84 5.78
C ALA A 54 -2.98 -2.85 5.93
N VAL A 55 -2.49 -2.39 7.09
CA VAL A 55 -1.05 -2.39 7.40
C VAL A 55 -0.49 -3.83 7.53
N ASP A 56 -1.26 -4.79 8.04
CA ASP A 56 -0.83 -6.19 8.06
C ASP A 56 -0.65 -6.76 6.65
N ILE A 57 -1.63 -6.52 5.76
CA ILE A 57 -1.60 -6.97 4.36
C ILE A 57 -0.45 -6.31 3.61
N LEU A 58 -0.27 -5.00 3.76
CA LEU A 58 0.85 -4.26 3.18
C LEU A 58 2.19 -4.79 3.67
N GLY A 59 2.29 -5.16 4.96
CA GLY A 59 3.52 -5.69 5.55
C GLY A 59 3.87 -7.03 4.94
N LYS A 60 2.89 -7.93 4.78
CA LYS A 60 3.08 -9.21 4.10
C LYS A 60 3.54 -9.02 2.65
N ALA A 61 2.92 -8.10 1.93
CA ALA A 61 3.28 -7.80 0.54
C ALA A 61 4.69 -7.17 0.42
N LEU A 62 5.08 -6.31 1.36
CA LEU A 62 6.43 -5.77 1.47
C LEU A 62 7.47 -6.87 1.70
N VAL A 63 7.24 -7.73 2.71
CA VAL A 63 8.13 -8.84 3.04
C VAL A 63 8.26 -9.83 1.87
N ALA A 64 7.16 -10.10 1.15
CA ALA A 64 7.19 -10.93 -0.05
C ALA A 64 8.09 -10.34 -1.17
N LYS A 65 8.28 -9.02 -1.19
CA LYS A 65 9.23 -8.32 -2.08
C LYS A 65 10.61 -8.08 -1.46
N GLY A 66 10.84 -8.51 -0.22
CA GLY A 66 12.08 -8.22 0.52
C GLY A 66 12.21 -6.76 0.95
N LEU A 67 11.10 -6.04 1.06
CA LEU A 67 11.01 -4.67 1.54
C LEU A 67 10.47 -4.65 2.97
N ASP A 68 10.72 -3.55 3.68
CA ASP A 68 10.10 -3.26 4.97
C ASP A 68 9.63 -1.80 5.04
N TYR A 69 8.80 -1.50 6.02
CA TYR A 69 8.40 -0.14 6.37
C TYR A 69 9.59 0.71 6.79
N LYS A 70 9.47 2.01 6.55
CA LYS A 70 10.45 2.98 7.02
C LYS A 70 10.55 2.92 8.55
N GLY A 71 11.72 2.57 9.06
CA GLY A 71 12.01 2.59 10.49
C GLY A 71 11.55 1.36 11.29
N SER A 72 11.37 0.20 10.65
CA SER A 72 11.41 -1.10 11.36
C SER A 72 12.84 -1.52 11.68
#